data_AF-A0A948S3E7-F1
#
_entry.id   AF-A0A948S3E7-F1
#
_cell.length_a   1.000
_cell.length_b   1.000
_cell.length_c   1.000
_cell.angle_alpha   90.00
_cell.angle_beta   90.00
_cell.angle_gamma   90.00
#
_symmetry.space_group_name_H-M   'P 1'
#
loop_
_entity.id
_entity.type
_entity.pdbx_description
1 polymer ?
#
loop_
_entity_poly.entity_id
_entity_poly.type
_entity_poly.pdbx_seq_one_letter_code
_entity_poly.pdbx_strand_id
1 'polypeptide(L)'
;MARRPKTKQMLDYALKVLKDEHPMTVRQVFYQLVSRQVIENKKSAYNAVSKLLVEARRSGEVEWDWIVDRLRVPLCVEQWTDIPDYMESVRQAYRRHVWQDQPGYLEVWLEKDALSGIFNGVLSKYGVILNIGRGYDGWTSLRNASQRFQRVRRNDKTILYFGDFDPSGEDMFYSLQKRLDWFGGHTELIKVAITPDDIARYNIPTAKTKKSDSRQKAFVAKHGDRTAELDALPPSVLRERITTEVCKRMDMDAFAETQDQEDEDVRKLERIVENCV
;
A
#
# COMPACT_ATOMS: atom_id res chain seq x y z
N MET A 1 27.56 24.73 -11.24
CA MET A 1 27.07 25.23 -12.55
C MET A 1 25.59 25.58 -12.41
N ALA A 2 25.17 26.76 -12.87
CA ALA A 2 23.77 27.16 -12.79
C ALA A 2 22.88 26.25 -13.65
N ARG A 3 21.81 25.68 -13.07
CA ARG A 3 20.85 24.85 -13.80
C ARG A 3 20.11 25.70 -14.83
N ARG A 4 19.79 25.10 -15.98
CA ARG A 4 18.93 25.74 -16.99
C ARG A 4 17.55 26.05 -16.39
N PRO A 5 16.86 27.12 -16.82
CA PRO A 5 15.58 27.54 -16.23
C PRO A 5 14.52 26.43 -16.16
N LYS A 6 14.37 25.65 -17.24
CA LYS A 6 13.44 24.50 -17.28
C LYS A 6 13.81 23.41 -16.27
N THR A 7 15.10 23.15 -16.06
CA THR A 7 15.59 22.16 -15.11
C THR A 7 15.37 22.63 -13.67
N LYS A 8 15.53 23.93 -13.41
CA LYS A 8 15.23 24.53 -12.11
C LYS A 8 13.73 24.42 -11.78
N GLN A 9 12.87 24.82 -12.73
CA GLN A 9 11.42 24.68 -12.57
C GLN A 9 11.00 23.24 -12.28
N MET A 10 11.56 22.27 -13.02
CA MET A 10 11.29 20.85 -12.79
C MET A 10 11.70 20.39 -11.39
N LEU A 11 12.84 20.87 -10.88
CA LEU A 11 13.31 20.57 -9.54
C LEU A 11 12.43 21.21 -8.47
N ASP A 12 12.04 22.48 -8.65
CA ASP A 12 11.19 23.19 -7.69
C ASP A 12 9.84 22.45 -7.51
N TYR A 13 9.23 21.99 -8.60
CA TYR A 13 8.02 21.17 -8.54
C TYR A 13 8.27 19.80 -7.90
N ALA A 14 9.39 19.14 -8.23
CA ALA A 14 9.73 17.86 -7.63
C ALA A 14 9.94 17.99 -6.11
N LEU A 15 10.61 19.06 -5.66
CA LEU A 15 10.82 19.37 -4.24
C LEU A 15 9.50 19.66 -3.54
N LYS A 16 8.57 20.38 -4.17
CA LYS A 16 7.24 20.62 -3.61
C LYS A 16 6.50 19.30 -3.41
N VAL A 17 6.47 18.45 -4.44
CA VAL A 17 5.84 17.12 -4.36
C VAL A 17 6.47 16.27 -3.26
N LEU A 18 7.80 16.23 -3.17
CA LEU A 18 8.50 15.40 -2.18
C LEU A 18 8.34 15.94 -0.75
N LYS A 19 8.28 17.27 -0.56
CA LYS A 19 7.97 17.87 0.74
C LYS A 19 6.58 17.46 1.23
N ASP A 20 5.60 17.48 0.33
CA ASP A 20 4.22 17.13 0.66
C ASP A 20 4.07 15.60 0.84
N GLU A 21 4.74 14.81 0.01
CA GLU A 21 4.62 13.35 0.00
C GLU A 21 5.98 12.66 -0.26
N HIS A 22 6.54 12.07 0.79
CA HIS A 22 7.75 11.26 0.78
C HIS A 22 7.58 10.07 1.74
N PRO A 23 8.28 8.94 1.53
CA PRO A 23 9.22 8.65 0.42
C PRO A 23 8.51 8.25 -0.90
N MET A 24 9.11 8.59 -2.04
CA MET A 24 8.62 8.24 -3.38
C MET A 24 9.67 7.54 -4.24
N THR A 25 9.24 6.70 -5.18
CA THR A 25 10.12 6.22 -6.26
C THR A 25 10.33 7.32 -7.30
N VAL A 26 11.43 7.27 -8.05
CA VAL A 26 11.67 8.17 -9.22
C VAL A 26 10.50 8.15 -10.20
N ARG A 27 9.87 6.98 -10.37
CA ARG A 27 8.70 6.81 -11.24
C ARG A 27 7.46 7.52 -10.70
N GLN A 28 7.21 7.48 -9.39
CA GLN A 28 6.12 8.23 -8.78
C GLN A 28 6.33 9.74 -8.93
N VAL A 29 7.55 10.25 -8.66
CA VAL A 29 7.86 11.68 -8.87
C VAL A 29 7.63 12.09 -10.33
N PHE A 30 8.10 11.27 -11.29
CA PHE A 30 7.84 11.51 -12.71
C PHE A 30 6.35 11.64 -13.02
N TYR A 31 5.50 10.72 -12.54
CA TYR A 31 4.07 10.80 -12.80
C TYR A 31 3.38 11.97 -12.09
N GLN A 32 3.82 12.37 -10.89
CA GLN A 32 3.32 13.56 -10.22
C GLN A 32 3.65 14.85 -10.99
N LEU A 33 4.79 14.89 -11.69
CA LEU A 33 5.15 16.00 -12.59
C LEU A 33 4.35 15.96 -13.90
N VAL A 34 4.08 14.77 -14.44
CA VAL A 34 3.21 14.59 -15.62
C VAL A 34 1.78 15.03 -15.33
N SER A 35 1.20 14.61 -14.20
CA SER A 35 -0.18 14.95 -13.82
C SER A 35 -0.37 16.45 -13.62
N ARG A 36 0.67 17.15 -13.13
CA ARG A 36 0.72 18.62 -12.99
C ARG A 36 1.11 19.36 -14.28
N GLN A 37 1.20 18.64 -15.41
CA GLN A 37 1.55 19.20 -16.73
C GLN A 37 2.92 19.92 -16.76
N VAL A 38 3.83 19.58 -15.83
CA VAL A 38 5.20 20.14 -15.79
C VAL A 38 6.07 19.51 -16.86
N ILE A 39 5.84 18.22 -17.14
CA ILE A 39 6.57 17.44 -18.14
C ILE A 39 5.61 16.56 -18.95
N GLU A 40 6.02 16.19 -20.16
CA GLU A 40 5.28 15.23 -20.97
C GLU A 40 5.57 13.78 -20.54
N ASN A 41 4.60 12.89 -20.72
CA ASN A 41 4.76 11.46 -20.45
C ASN A 41 5.59 10.77 -21.55
N LYS A 42 6.90 11.03 -21.57
CA LYS A 42 7.85 10.45 -22.53
C LYS A 42 9.07 9.87 -21.83
N LYS A 43 9.67 8.84 -22.43
CA LYS A 43 10.88 8.17 -21.91
C LYS A 43 12.07 9.12 -21.74
N SER A 44 12.23 10.09 -22.65
CA SER A 44 13.26 11.12 -22.55
C SER A 44 13.08 12.03 -21.34
N ALA A 45 11.83 12.42 -21.05
CA ALA A 45 11.50 13.22 -19.87
C ALA A 45 11.74 12.42 -18.57
N TYR A 46 11.38 11.14 -18.54
CA TYR A 46 11.69 10.25 -17.42
C TYR A 46 13.20 10.19 -17.14
N ASN A 47 14.01 10.00 -18.18
CA ASN A 47 15.47 9.98 -18.05
C ASN A 47 16.02 11.33 -17.54
N ALA A 48 15.43 12.45 -17.95
CA ALA A 48 15.81 13.77 -17.46
C ALA A 48 15.48 13.96 -15.97
N VAL A 49 14.29 13.57 -15.53
CA VAL A 49 13.89 13.58 -14.10
C VAL A 49 14.81 12.69 -13.28
N SER A 50 15.09 11.47 -13.77
CA SER A 50 15.98 10.55 -13.06
C SER A 50 17.38 11.13 -12.86
N LYS A 51 17.97 11.78 -13.88
CA LYS A 51 19.28 12.46 -13.76
C LYS A 51 19.21 13.65 -12.80
N LEU A 52 18.16 14.46 -12.92
CA LEU A 52 17.94 15.63 -12.07
C LEU A 52 17.85 15.26 -10.59
N LEU A 53 17.07 14.22 -10.24
CA LEU A 53 16.93 13.75 -8.86
C LEU A 53 18.23 13.15 -8.31
N VAL A 54 19.06 12.54 -9.15
CA VAL A 54 20.40 12.09 -8.74
C VAL A 54 21.30 13.29 -8.43
N GLU A 55 21.32 14.31 -9.31
CA GLU A 55 22.11 15.53 -9.07
C GLU A 55 21.64 16.29 -7.82
N ALA A 56 20.32 16.41 -7.63
CA ALA A 56 19.73 17.08 -6.48
C ALA A 56 20.07 16.36 -5.16
N ARG A 57 20.05 15.01 -5.13
CA ARG A 57 20.49 14.24 -3.96
C ARG A 57 21.97 14.40 -3.68
N ARG A 58 22.82 14.35 -4.72
CA ARG A 58 24.28 14.53 -4.58
C ARG A 58 24.68 15.93 -4.09
N SER A 59 23.82 16.93 -4.28
CA SER A 59 24.03 18.32 -3.86
C SER A 59 23.34 18.65 -2.52
N GLY A 60 22.62 17.70 -1.92
CA GLY A 60 21.90 17.91 -0.66
C GLY A 60 20.59 18.69 -0.79
N GLU A 61 20.08 18.91 -2.00
CA GLU A 61 18.80 19.60 -2.21
C GLU A 61 17.60 18.67 -1.98
N VAL A 62 17.81 17.36 -2.15
CA VAL A 62 16.83 16.30 -1.85
C VAL A 62 17.49 15.33 -0.89
N GLU A 63 16.84 15.05 0.24
CA GLU A 63 17.31 14.04 1.19
C GLU A 63 17.36 12.65 0.53
N TRP A 64 18.35 11.84 0.91
CA TRP A 64 18.51 10.50 0.33
C TRP A 64 17.27 9.63 0.55
N ASP A 65 16.68 9.73 1.74
CA ASP A 65 15.53 8.93 2.16
C ASP A 65 14.21 9.36 1.51
N TRP A 66 14.16 10.52 0.85
CA TRP A 66 12.95 10.97 0.16
C TRP A 66 12.71 10.22 -1.15
N ILE A 67 13.75 9.63 -1.73
CA ILE A 67 13.67 8.84 -2.96
C ILE A 67 14.09 7.39 -2.71
N VAL A 68 13.15 6.46 -2.88
CA VAL A 68 13.37 5.03 -2.62
C VAL A 68 13.43 4.20 -3.90
N ASP A 69 14.35 3.23 -3.96
CA ASP A 69 14.36 2.14 -4.95
C ASP A 69 13.93 0.85 -4.26
N ARG A 70 12.70 0.42 -4.51
CA ARG A 70 12.11 -0.76 -3.86
C ARG A 70 12.49 -2.08 -4.53
N LEU A 71 13.17 -2.04 -5.68
CA LEU A 71 13.48 -3.25 -6.46
C LEU A 71 14.90 -3.76 -6.22
N ARG A 72 15.80 -2.89 -5.76
CA ARG A 72 17.22 -3.21 -5.57
C ARG A 72 17.58 -3.22 -4.09
N VAL A 73 16.89 -4.04 -3.32
CA VAL A 73 17.21 -4.28 -1.91
C VAL A 73 18.23 -5.43 -1.85
N PRO A 74 19.42 -5.22 -1.29
CA PRO A 74 20.37 -6.31 -1.11
C PRO A 74 19.78 -7.36 -0.18
N LEU A 75 19.98 -8.64 -0.52
CA LEU A 75 19.66 -9.74 0.39
C LEU A 75 20.82 -9.87 1.39
N CYS A 76 20.65 -9.28 2.56
CA CYS A 76 21.62 -9.40 3.66
C CYS A 76 21.14 -10.45 4.66
N VAL A 77 22.09 -11.13 5.29
CA VAL A 77 21.84 -11.88 6.52
C VAL A 77 22.01 -10.90 7.67
N GLU A 78 20.96 -10.71 8.46
CA GLU A 78 20.99 -9.88 9.67
C GLU A 78 22.07 -10.41 10.61
N GLN A 79 22.95 -9.53 11.06
CA GLN A 79 24.10 -9.84 11.91
C GLN A 79 24.21 -8.77 12.98
N TRP A 80 24.60 -9.19 14.18
CA TRP A 80 24.74 -8.34 15.36
C TRP A 80 26.12 -8.52 15.95
N THR A 81 26.64 -7.48 16.59
CA THR A 81 27.98 -7.54 17.20
C THR A 81 28.02 -8.41 18.45
N ASP A 82 26.94 -8.40 19.23
CA ASP A 82 26.79 -9.14 20.48
C ASP A 82 25.30 -9.32 20.86
N ILE A 83 25.06 -9.88 22.05
CA ILE A 83 23.72 -10.11 22.59
C ILE A 83 22.98 -8.79 22.85
N PRO A 84 23.57 -7.77 23.51
CA PRO A 84 22.92 -6.46 23.67
C PRO A 84 22.44 -5.83 22.34
N ASP A 85 23.27 -5.86 21.29
CA ASP A 85 22.91 -5.36 19.96
C ASP A 85 21.72 -6.14 19.35
N TYR A 86 21.71 -7.47 19.51
CA TYR A 86 20.55 -8.28 19.12
C TYR A 86 19.29 -7.95 19.94
N MET A 87 19.44 -7.75 21.24
CA MET A 87 18.32 -7.43 22.13
C MET A 87 17.67 -6.08 21.80
N GLU A 88 18.44 -5.10 21.32
CA GLU A 88 17.89 -3.84 20.81
C GLU A 88 17.02 -4.07 19.58
N SER A 89 17.42 -4.99 18.69
CA SER A 89 16.58 -5.38 17.53
C SER A 89 15.30 -6.08 17.97
N VAL A 90 15.38 -6.97 18.96
CA VAL A 90 14.20 -7.63 19.55
C VAL A 90 13.24 -6.59 20.14
N ARG A 91 13.77 -5.59 20.86
CA ARG A 91 12.99 -4.50 21.45
C ARG A 91 12.26 -3.68 20.38
N GLN A 92 12.96 -3.25 19.33
CA GLN A 92 12.38 -2.44 18.26
C GLN A 92 11.34 -3.22 17.44
N ALA A 93 11.58 -4.52 17.23
CA ALA A 93 10.71 -5.40 16.47
C ALA A 93 9.49 -5.90 17.26
N TYR A 94 9.50 -5.78 18.59
CA TYR A 94 8.42 -6.29 19.44
C TYR A 94 7.10 -5.62 19.08
N ARG A 95 6.11 -6.43 18.72
CA ARG A 95 4.72 -6.01 18.52
C ARG A 95 3.81 -7.05 19.15
N ARG A 96 2.81 -6.59 19.88
CA ARG A 96 1.76 -7.43 20.45
C ARG A 96 0.76 -7.81 19.37
N HIS A 97 0.25 -9.04 19.45
CA HIS A 97 -0.64 -9.58 18.43
C HIS A 97 -2.08 -9.03 18.58
N VAL A 98 -2.35 -7.91 17.90
CA VAL A 98 -3.64 -7.18 17.92
C VAL A 98 -4.86 -8.08 17.74
N TRP A 99 -4.81 -9.03 16.80
CA TRP A 99 -5.98 -9.87 16.46
C TRP A 99 -6.35 -10.92 17.52
N GLN A 100 -5.60 -11.02 18.62
CA GLN A 100 -5.94 -11.93 19.70
C GLN A 100 -7.21 -11.48 20.44
N ASP A 101 -7.32 -10.18 20.68
CA ASP A 101 -8.37 -9.57 21.51
C ASP A 101 -9.50 -8.95 20.67
N GLN A 102 -9.36 -8.97 19.34
CA GLN A 102 -10.37 -8.48 18.41
C GLN A 102 -11.54 -9.47 18.21
N PRO A 103 -12.77 -8.96 18.00
CA PRO A 103 -13.95 -9.80 17.76
C PRO A 103 -13.94 -10.48 16.38
N GLY A 104 -13.29 -9.84 15.39
CA GLY A 104 -13.14 -10.34 14.03
C GLY A 104 -11.68 -10.27 13.55
N TYR A 105 -11.48 -10.62 12.28
CA TYR A 105 -10.17 -10.55 11.63
C TYR A 105 -10.27 -9.83 10.29
N LEU A 106 -9.33 -8.94 10.02
CA LEU A 106 -9.32 -8.10 8.84
C LEU A 106 -8.01 -8.24 8.08
N GLU A 107 -8.10 -8.44 6.77
CA GLU A 107 -6.98 -8.19 5.85
C GLU A 107 -7.38 -7.13 4.81
N VAL A 108 -6.39 -6.39 4.32
CA VAL A 108 -6.56 -5.45 3.19
C VAL A 108 -5.82 -5.98 1.99
N TRP A 109 -6.51 -6.08 0.87
CA TRP A 109 -5.99 -6.64 -0.37
C TRP A 109 -5.94 -5.56 -1.45
N LEU A 110 -4.77 -5.34 -2.01
CA LEU A 110 -4.49 -4.29 -2.97
C LEU A 110 -4.01 -4.89 -4.30
N GLU A 111 -4.73 -4.64 -5.39
CA GLU A 111 -4.38 -5.16 -6.71
C GLU A 111 -3.06 -4.59 -7.27
N LYS A 112 -2.73 -3.34 -6.92
CA LYS A 112 -1.68 -2.54 -7.56
C LYS A 112 -0.54 -2.19 -6.61
N ASP A 113 0.60 -2.85 -6.77
CA ASP A 113 1.81 -2.65 -5.95
C ASP A 113 2.31 -1.18 -5.91
N ALA A 114 2.03 -0.37 -6.94
CA ALA A 114 2.43 1.04 -6.95
C ALA A 114 1.86 1.87 -5.78
N LEU A 115 0.77 1.42 -5.17
CA LEU A 115 0.12 2.07 -4.01
C LEU A 115 0.50 1.43 -2.67
N SER A 116 1.29 0.35 -2.66
CA SER A 116 1.60 -0.42 -1.44
C SER A 116 2.19 0.42 -0.30
N GLY A 117 2.97 1.46 -0.64
CA GLY A 117 3.55 2.35 0.37
C GLY A 117 2.52 3.20 1.10
N ILE A 118 1.48 3.66 0.40
CA ILE A 118 0.40 4.47 0.99
C ILE A 118 -0.41 3.57 1.93
N PHE A 119 -0.76 2.37 1.48
CA PHE A 119 -1.53 1.41 2.25
C PHE A 119 -0.76 0.96 3.49
N ASN A 120 0.48 0.50 3.33
CA ASN A 120 1.29 0.02 4.45
C ASN A 120 1.55 1.12 5.48
N GLY A 121 1.72 2.39 5.06
CA GLY A 121 1.90 3.52 5.98
C GLY A 121 0.68 3.81 6.87
N VAL A 122 -0.52 3.35 6.47
CA VAL A 122 -1.73 3.42 7.30
C VAL A 122 -1.91 2.13 8.10
N LEU A 123 -1.86 0.99 7.42
CA LEU A 123 -2.22 -0.32 7.98
C LEU A 123 -1.24 -0.83 9.04
N SER A 124 0.05 -0.51 8.91
CA SER A 124 1.07 -0.93 9.88
C SER A 124 0.77 -0.44 11.30
N LYS A 125 0.12 0.72 11.42
CA LYS A 125 -0.29 1.30 12.71
C LYS A 125 -1.33 0.45 13.42
N TYR A 126 -2.15 -0.29 12.68
CA TYR A 126 -3.24 -1.11 13.20
C TYR A 126 -2.91 -2.61 13.24
N GLY A 127 -1.69 -3.00 12.85
CA GLY A 127 -1.34 -4.42 12.73
C GLY A 127 -2.13 -5.19 11.66
N VAL A 128 -2.72 -4.47 10.68
CA VAL A 128 -3.52 -5.07 9.60
C VAL A 128 -2.61 -5.55 8.49
N ILE A 129 -2.79 -6.79 8.05
CA ILE A 129 -2.01 -7.37 6.95
C ILE A 129 -2.44 -6.74 5.61
N LEU A 130 -1.45 -6.30 4.84
CA LEU A 130 -1.61 -5.88 3.45
C LEU A 130 -1.18 -7.02 2.50
N ASN A 131 -2.14 -7.60 1.77
CA ASN A 131 -1.86 -8.55 0.69
C ASN A 131 -1.79 -7.79 -0.64
N ILE A 132 -0.64 -7.81 -1.30
CA ILE A 132 -0.43 -7.09 -2.57
C ILE A 132 -0.58 -8.07 -3.73
N GLY A 133 -1.62 -7.88 -4.52
CA GLY A 133 -1.78 -8.46 -5.84
C GLY A 133 -0.83 -7.82 -6.86
N ARG A 134 -0.56 -8.54 -7.94
CA ARG A 134 0.08 -8.02 -9.16
C ARG A 134 -0.77 -8.46 -10.35
N GLY A 135 -2.05 -8.05 -10.33
CA GLY A 135 -3.11 -8.66 -11.12
C GLY A 135 -3.70 -9.89 -10.41
N TYR A 136 -3.97 -10.97 -11.15
CA TYR A 136 -4.58 -12.17 -10.58
C TYR A 136 -3.66 -12.83 -9.54
N ASP A 137 -4.16 -13.00 -8.32
CA ASP A 137 -3.47 -13.80 -7.32
C ASP A 137 -3.21 -15.22 -7.83
N GLY A 138 -1.96 -15.65 -7.75
CA GLY A 138 -1.58 -17.02 -8.05
C GLY A 138 -2.17 -18.00 -7.03
N TRP A 139 -2.37 -19.25 -7.43
CA TRP A 139 -2.93 -20.30 -6.57
C TRP A 139 -2.17 -20.49 -5.25
N THR A 140 -0.84 -20.34 -5.25
CA THR A 140 -0.02 -20.41 -4.03
C THR A 140 -0.33 -19.26 -3.07
N SER A 141 -0.54 -18.04 -3.58
CA SER A 141 -0.91 -16.87 -2.77
C SER A 141 -2.24 -17.14 -2.05
N LEU A 142 -3.25 -17.60 -2.79
CA LEU A 142 -4.58 -17.89 -2.27
C LEU A 142 -4.58 -19.07 -1.29
N ARG A 143 -3.78 -20.11 -1.55
CA ARG A 143 -3.59 -21.22 -0.61
C ARG A 143 -3.00 -20.73 0.70
N ASN A 144 -1.95 -19.91 0.64
CA ASN A 144 -1.30 -19.37 1.84
C ASN A 144 -2.24 -18.45 2.61
N ALA A 145 -3.00 -17.60 1.92
CA ALA A 145 -4.04 -16.77 2.53
C ALA A 145 -5.12 -17.61 3.22
N SER A 146 -5.64 -18.63 2.53
CA SER A 146 -6.65 -19.53 3.09
C SER A 146 -6.15 -20.27 4.33
N GLN A 147 -4.88 -20.69 4.33
CA GLN A 147 -4.24 -21.27 5.52
C GLN A 147 -4.10 -20.27 6.67
N ARG A 148 -3.80 -18.98 6.39
CA ARG A 148 -3.83 -17.93 7.42
C ARG A 148 -5.24 -17.79 7.99
N PHE A 149 -6.24 -17.65 7.14
CA PHE A 149 -7.63 -17.53 7.57
C PHE A 149 -8.07 -18.72 8.40
N GLN A 150 -7.73 -19.97 8.03
CA GLN A 150 -8.07 -21.17 8.80
C GLN A 150 -7.44 -21.21 10.19
N ARG A 151 -6.26 -20.60 10.37
CA ARG A 151 -5.61 -20.51 11.69
C ARG A 151 -6.29 -19.51 12.61
N VAL A 152 -7.00 -18.53 12.04
CA VAL A 152 -7.78 -17.57 12.81
C VAL A 152 -9.04 -18.26 13.35
N ARG A 153 -9.15 -18.29 14.69
CA ARG A 153 -10.24 -18.94 15.42
C ARG A 153 -11.58 -18.19 15.33
N ARG A 154 -11.55 -16.89 14.98
CA ARG A 154 -12.76 -16.08 14.80
C ARG A 154 -13.48 -16.50 13.54
N ASN A 155 -14.82 -16.51 13.57
CA ASN A 155 -15.62 -16.83 12.38
C ASN A 155 -15.82 -15.60 11.49
N ASP A 156 -15.82 -14.41 12.08
CA ASP A 156 -15.89 -13.16 11.34
C ASP A 156 -14.50 -12.80 10.78
N LYS A 157 -14.36 -12.95 9.46
CA LYS A 157 -13.14 -12.69 8.71
C LYS A 157 -13.52 -11.86 7.50
N THR A 158 -12.95 -10.67 7.39
CA THR A 158 -13.25 -9.74 6.30
C THR A 158 -11.99 -9.45 5.49
N ILE A 159 -12.15 -9.35 4.18
CA ILE A 159 -11.16 -8.82 3.26
C ILE A 159 -11.68 -7.53 2.66
N LEU A 160 -10.93 -6.44 2.85
CA LEU A 160 -11.17 -5.17 2.16
C LEU A 160 -10.35 -5.15 0.87
N TYR A 161 -11.04 -5.19 -0.26
CA TYR A 161 -10.41 -5.23 -1.59
C TYR A 161 -10.37 -3.85 -2.23
N PHE A 162 -9.18 -3.50 -2.72
CA PHE A 162 -8.89 -2.28 -3.46
C PHE A 162 -8.31 -2.65 -4.82
N GLY A 163 -9.05 -2.33 -5.88
CA GLY A 163 -8.65 -2.65 -7.25
C GLY A 163 -9.24 -1.66 -8.25
N ASP A 164 -8.81 -1.81 -9.49
CA ASP A 164 -9.25 -0.93 -10.56
C ASP A 164 -10.75 -1.16 -10.88
N PHE A 165 -11.38 -0.11 -11.41
CA PHE A 165 -12.74 -0.21 -11.93
C PHE A 165 -12.66 -0.45 -13.43
N ASP A 166 -12.39 -1.69 -13.81
CA ASP A 166 -12.35 -2.13 -15.21
C ASP A 166 -12.84 -3.59 -15.33
N PRO A 167 -13.00 -4.13 -16.56
CA PRO A 167 -13.48 -5.50 -16.74
C PRO A 167 -12.62 -6.57 -16.06
N SER A 168 -11.30 -6.35 -15.96
CA SER A 168 -10.38 -7.30 -15.34
C SER A 168 -10.40 -7.19 -13.81
N GLY A 169 -10.42 -5.97 -13.25
CA GLY A 169 -10.51 -5.69 -11.81
C GLY A 169 -11.79 -6.22 -11.18
N GLU A 170 -12.94 -6.05 -11.86
CA GLU A 170 -14.20 -6.65 -11.41
C GLU A 170 -14.16 -8.18 -11.44
N ASP A 171 -13.67 -8.79 -12.52
CA ASP A 171 -13.56 -10.24 -12.61
C ASP A 171 -12.58 -10.82 -11.56
N MET A 172 -11.49 -10.11 -11.27
CA MET A 172 -10.58 -10.49 -10.19
C MET A 172 -11.28 -10.49 -8.83
N PHE A 173 -12.07 -9.47 -8.52
CA PHE A 173 -12.87 -9.42 -7.30
C PHE A 173 -13.86 -10.60 -7.21
N TYR A 174 -14.68 -10.87 -8.23
CA TYR A 174 -15.65 -11.98 -8.19
C TYR A 174 -14.98 -13.36 -8.20
N SER A 175 -13.87 -13.52 -8.92
CA SER A 175 -13.12 -14.77 -8.96
C SER A 175 -12.35 -15.04 -7.67
N LEU A 176 -12.00 -14.00 -6.92
CA LEU A 176 -11.25 -14.14 -5.67
C LEU A 176 -12.02 -14.93 -4.63
N GLN A 177 -13.29 -14.56 -4.38
CA GLN A 177 -14.16 -15.26 -3.42
C GLN A 177 -14.21 -16.77 -3.71
N LYS A 178 -14.54 -17.14 -4.96
CA LYS A 178 -14.64 -18.55 -5.38
C LYS A 178 -13.35 -19.33 -5.17
N ARG A 179 -12.20 -18.71 -5.44
CA ARG A 179 -10.89 -19.36 -5.31
C ARG A 179 -10.44 -19.46 -3.85
N LEU A 180 -10.78 -18.49 -3.00
CA LEU A 180 -10.58 -18.58 -1.55
C LEU A 180 -11.47 -19.68 -0.95
N ASP A 181 -12.74 -19.72 -1.32
CA ASP A 181 -13.68 -20.74 -0.87
C ASP A 181 -13.24 -22.15 -1.27
N TRP A 182 -12.68 -22.32 -2.47
CA TRP A 182 -12.10 -23.59 -2.92
C TRP A 182 -11.03 -24.13 -1.96
N PHE A 183 -10.23 -23.25 -1.37
CA PHE A 183 -9.22 -23.60 -0.38
C PHE A 183 -9.74 -23.61 1.06
N GLY A 184 -11.04 -23.36 1.29
CA GLY A 184 -11.65 -23.25 2.62
C GLY A 184 -11.29 -21.95 3.34
N GLY A 185 -10.91 -20.90 2.60
CA GLY A 185 -10.62 -19.56 3.11
C GLY A 185 -11.86 -18.68 3.17
N HIS A 186 -12.91 -19.13 3.86
CA HIS A 186 -14.19 -18.40 3.93
C HIS A 186 -14.00 -17.05 4.62
N THR A 187 -14.33 -15.99 3.89
CA THR A 187 -14.22 -14.60 4.31
C THR A 187 -15.34 -13.79 3.65
N GLU A 188 -15.75 -12.69 4.29
CA GLU A 188 -16.54 -11.63 3.66
C GLU A 188 -15.61 -10.76 2.81
N LEU A 189 -15.87 -10.67 1.51
CA LEU A 189 -15.09 -9.87 0.59
C LEU A 189 -15.82 -8.57 0.23
N ILE A 190 -15.22 -7.42 0.55
CA ILE A 190 -15.82 -6.09 0.38
C ILE A 190 -14.96 -5.25 -0.57
N LYS A 191 -15.51 -4.81 -1.70
CA LYS A 191 -14.83 -3.86 -2.60
C LYS A 191 -14.97 -2.44 -2.05
N VAL A 192 -13.86 -1.85 -1.64
CA VAL A 192 -13.83 -0.54 -0.97
C VAL A 192 -13.57 0.61 -1.95
N ALA A 193 -12.77 0.36 -2.99
CA ALA A 193 -12.51 1.29 -4.09
C ALA A 193 -11.97 0.53 -5.33
N ILE A 194 -12.13 1.06 -6.54
CA ILE A 194 -12.98 2.20 -6.93
C ILE A 194 -14.42 1.74 -7.15
N THR A 195 -15.38 2.51 -6.62
CA THR A 195 -16.82 2.33 -6.85
C THR A 195 -17.36 3.34 -7.87
N PRO A 196 -18.54 3.11 -8.49
CA PRO A 196 -19.17 4.10 -9.36
C PRO A 196 -19.39 5.46 -8.70
N ASP A 197 -19.67 5.47 -7.39
CA ASP A 197 -19.86 6.70 -6.62
C ASP A 197 -18.55 7.48 -6.44
N ASP A 198 -17.42 6.77 -6.35
CA ASP A 198 -16.10 7.41 -6.30
C ASP A 198 -15.81 8.17 -7.58
N ILE A 199 -16.15 7.58 -8.73
CA ILE A 199 -15.96 8.20 -10.04
C ILE A 199 -16.73 9.52 -10.12
N ALA A 200 -17.99 9.53 -9.68
CA ALA A 200 -18.82 10.72 -9.68
C ALA A 200 -18.35 11.76 -8.65
N ARG A 201 -18.09 11.33 -7.41
CA ARG A 201 -17.77 12.22 -6.28
C ARG A 201 -16.42 12.92 -6.43
N TYR A 202 -15.41 12.20 -6.91
CA TYR A 202 -14.05 12.73 -7.04
C TYR A 202 -13.70 13.14 -8.48
N ASN A 203 -14.69 13.13 -9.39
CA ASN A 203 -14.51 13.44 -10.80
C ASN A 203 -13.33 12.69 -11.43
N ILE A 204 -13.27 11.38 -11.17
CA ILE A 204 -12.14 10.55 -11.55
C ILE A 204 -12.10 10.43 -13.08
N PRO A 205 -10.94 10.65 -13.73
CA PRO A 205 -10.81 10.48 -15.17
C PRO A 205 -11.20 9.05 -15.58
N THR A 206 -12.19 8.94 -16.48
CA THR A 206 -12.62 7.64 -17.00
C THR A 206 -12.13 7.41 -18.43
N ALA A 207 -11.83 6.16 -18.76
CA ALA A 207 -11.57 5.71 -20.13
C ALA A 207 -12.66 4.75 -20.61
N LYS A 208 -12.72 4.50 -21.92
CA LYS A 208 -13.55 3.41 -22.47
C LYS A 208 -12.85 2.08 -22.27
N THR A 209 -13.65 1.03 -22.14
CA THR A 209 -13.17 -0.34 -22.08
C THR A 209 -12.42 -0.73 -23.35
N LYS A 210 -11.34 -1.52 -23.23
CA LYS A 210 -10.58 -2.00 -24.38
C LYS A 210 -11.42 -3.04 -25.14
N LYS A 211 -11.60 -2.84 -26.45
CA LYS A 211 -12.39 -3.72 -27.32
C LYS A 211 -11.91 -5.17 -27.39
N SER A 212 -10.66 -5.42 -27.04
CA SER A 212 -10.05 -6.75 -27.04
C SER A 212 -10.30 -7.55 -25.77
N ASP A 213 -10.89 -6.96 -24.74
CA ASP A 213 -11.17 -7.67 -23.48
C ASP A 213 -12.44 -8.52 -23.63
N SER A 214 -12.31 -9.84 -23.52
CA SER A 214 -13.44 -10.77 -23.60
C SER A 214 -14.50 -10.52 -22.53
N ARG A 215 -14.13 -9.86 -21.43
CA ARG A 215 -14.98 -9.53 -20.28
C ARG A 215 -15.74 -8.21 -20.47
N GLN A 216 -15.41 -7.44 -21.50
CA GLN A 216 -15.97 -6.12 -21.78
C GLN A 216 -17.50 -6.14 -21.81
N LYS A 217 -18.11 -7.12 -22.51
CA LYS A 217 -19.57 -7.14 -22.72
C LYS A 217 -20.34 -7.20 -21.40
N ALA A 218 -19.92 -8.07 -20.48
CA ALA A 218 -20.55 -8.22 -19.18
C ALA A 218 -20.35 -6.98 -18.30
N PHE A 219 -19.13 -6.41 -18.33
CA PHE A 219 -18.82 -5.20 -17.58
C PHE A 219 -19.65 -4.00 -18.07
N VAL A 220 -19.66 -3.74 -19.38
CA VAL A 220 -20.40 -2.60 -19.98
C VAL A 220 -21.89 -2.71 -19.70
N ALA A 221 -22.46 -3.92 -19.77
CA ALA A 221 -23.88 -4.14 -19.45
C ALA A 221 -24.23 -3.79 -18.00
N LYS A 222 -23.32 -4.00 -17.04
CA LYS A 222 -23.55 -3.79 -15.61
C LYS A 222 -23.15 -2.39 -15.13
N HIS A 223 -22.08 -1.83 -15.68
CA HIS A 223 -21.39 -0.65 -15.13
C HIS A 223 -21.30 0.54 -16.12
N GLY A 224 -21.65 0.30 -17.39
CA GLY A 224 -21.44 1.23 -18.50
C GLY A 224 -20.02 1.15 -19.07
N ASP A 225 -19.80 1.84 -20.20
CA ASP A 225 -18.49 1.88 -20.88
C ASP A 225 -17.57 2.94 -20.29
N ARG A 226 -17.25 2.77 -19.00
CA ARG A 226 -16.34 3.63 -18.25
C ARG A 226 -15.45 2.81 -17.33
N THR A 227 -14.15 3.06 -17.39
CA THR A 227 -13.15 2.44 -16.53
C THR A 227 -12.38 3.51 -15.77
N ALA A 228 -11.95 3.21 -14.54
CA ALA A 228 -11.16 4.11 -13.71
C ALA A 228 -10.08 3.35 -12.96
N GLU A 229 -8.90 3.96 -12.85
CA GLU A 229 -7.74 3.38 -12.18
C GLU A 229 -7.71 3.83 -10.72
N LEU A 230 -7.36 2.92 -9.80
CA LEU A 230 -7.30 3.18 -8.37
C LEU A 230 -6.34 4.32 -8.01
N ASP A 231 -5.25 4.49 -8.76
CA ASP A 231 -4.28 5.56 -8.57
C ASP A 231 -4.77 6.96 -9.00
N ALA A 232 -5.94 7.04 -9.63
CA ALA A 232 -6.60 8.29 -9.93
C ALA A 232 -7.36 8.86 -8.72
N LEU A 233 -7.58 8.07 -7.65
CA LEU A 233 -8.06 8.60 -6.38
C LEU A 233 -6.94 9.40 -5.68
N PRO A 234 -7.26 10.58 -5.10
CA PRO A 234 -6.29 11.32 -4.32
C PRO A 234 -5.72 10.48 -3.15
N PRO A 235 -4.40 10.50 -2.90
CA PRO A 235 -3.79 9.74 -1.81
C PRO A 235 -4.40 10.02 -0.43
N SER A 236 -4.80 11.26 -0.15
CA SER A 236 -5.48 11.63 1.10
C SER A 236 -6.81 10.90 1.27
N VAL A 237 -7.61 10.81 0.20
CA VAL A 237 -8.89 10.10 0.19
C VAL A 237 -8.69 8.60 0.40
N LEU A 238 -7.65 8.00 -0.21
CA LEU A 238 -7.30 6.60 0.02
C LEU A 238 -6.93 6.36 1.48
N ARG A 239 -6.08 7.20 2.08
CA ARG A 239 -5.68 7.09 3.49
C ARG A 239 -6.89 7.17 4.41
N GLU A 240 -7.74 8.18 4.22
CA GLU A 240 -8.97 8.39 5.02
C GLU A 240 -9.91 7.19 4.91
N ARG A 241 -10.11 6.67 3.70
CA ARG A 241 -10.99 5.52 3.47
C ARG A 241 -10.46 4.24 4.12
N ILE A 242 -9.17 3.97 3.98
CA ILE A 242 -8.53 2.82 4.62
C ILE A 242 -8.72 2.91 6.14
N THR A 243 -8.39 4.06 6.74
CA THR A 243 -8.58 4.30 8.18
C THR A 243 -10.05 4.09 8.59
N THR A 244 -10.98 4.66 7.85
CA THR A 244 -12.42 4.56 8.17
C THR A 244 -12.91 3.11 8.14
N GLU A 245 -12.58 2.35 7.09
CA GLU A 245 -13.05 0.97 6.95
C GLU A 245 -12.37 0.02 7.95
N VAL A 246 -11.12 0.30 8.34
CA VAL A 246 -10.40 -0.44 9.40
C VAL A 246 -11.04 -0.14 10.75
N CYS A 247 -11.16 1.12 11.14
CA CYS A 247 -11.74 1.51 12.44
C CYS A 247 -13.21 1.06 12.59
N LYS A 248 -13.94 0.90 11.49
CA LYS A 248 -15.31 0.37 11.51
C LYS A 248 -15.40 -1.11 11.86
N ARG A 249 -14.35 -1.89 11.59
CA ARG A 249 -14.32 -3.36 11.75
C ARG A 249 -13.39 -3.84 12.84
N MET A 250 -12.65 -2.92 13.44
CA MET A 250 -11.78 -3.17 14.56
C MET A 250 -12.42 -2.58 15.81
N ASP A 251 -12.39 -3.33 16.90
CA ASP A 251 -12.67 -2.80 18.22
C ASP A 251 -11.51 -1.88 18.63
N MET A 252 -11.77 -0.58 18.59
CA MET A 252 -10.75 0.44 18.85
C MET A 252 -10.38 0.51 20.33
N ASP A 253 -11.26 0.10 21.23
CA ASP A 253 -10.97 0.07 22.67
C ASP A 253 -10.06 -1.12 22.97
N ALA A 254 -10.39 -2.32 22.47
CA ALA A 254 -9.52 -3.50 22.59
C ALA A 254 -8.15 -3.29 21.89
N PHE A 255 -8.13 -2.53 20.80
CA PHE A 255 -6.89 -2.13 20.15
C PHE A 255 -6.05 -1.21 21.03
N ALA A 256 -6.66 -0.18 21.63
CA ALA A 256 -5.95 0.73 22.54
C ALA A 256 -5.38 -0.03 23.75
N GLU A 257 -6.15 -0.93 24.36
CA GLU A 257 -5.66 -1.79 25.46
C GLU A 257 -4.47 -2.67 25.03
N THR A 258 -4.49 -3.19 23.79
CA THR A 258 -3.36 -3.94 23.24
C THR A 258 -2.10 -3.08 23.12
N GLN A 259 -2.25 -1.82 22.68
CA GLN A 259 -1.13 -0.88 22.55
C GLN A 259 -0.56 -0.52 23.92
N ASP A 260 -1.41 -0.25 24.91
CA ASP A 260 -0.97 0.01 26.28
C ASP A 260 -0.18 -1.17 26.85
N GLN A 261 -0.64 -2.40 26.60
CA GLN A 261 0.06 -3.59 27.03
C GLN A 261 1.39 -3.81 26.27
N GLU A 262 1.44 -3.48 24.97
CA GLU A 262 2.67 -3.49 24.18
C GLU A 262 3.71 -2.53 24.76
N ASP A 263 3.31 -1.31 25.11
CA ASP A 263 4.20 -0.31 25.73
C ASP A 263 4.75 -0.79 27.08
N GLU A 264 3.92 -1.45 27.90
CA GLU A 264 4.40 -2.09 29.13
C GLU A 264 5.39 -3.22 28.87
N ASP A 265 5.14 -4.04 27.86
CA ASP A 265 6.01 -5.16 27.50
C ASP A 265 7.36 -4.65 26.94
N VAL A 266 7.37 -3.57 26.17
CA VAL A 266 8.60 -2.88 25.74
C VAL A 266 9.39 -2.34 26.94
N ARG A 267 8.74 -1.72 27.93
CA ARG A 267 9.41 -1.27 29.16
C ARG A 267 9.97 -2.42 29.99
N LYS A 268 9.32 -3.59 29.98
CA LYS A 268 9.86 -4.80 30.62
C LYS A 268 11.08 -5.31 29.85
N LEU A 269 11.03 -5.31 28.51
CA LEU A 269 12.16 -5.67 27.66
C LEU A 269 13.36 -4.76 27.90
N GLU A 270 13.16 -3.44 28.03
CA GLU A 270 14.25 -2.49 28.36
C GLU A 270 15.00 -2.90 29.62
N ARG A 271 14.28 -3.25 30.69
CA ARG A 271 14.90 -3.73 31.93
C ARG A 271 15.62 -5.06 31.74
N ILE A 272 15.15 -5.94 30.87
CA ILE A 272 15.83 -7.20 30.56
C ILE A 272 17.13 -6.93 29.81
N VAL A 273 17.12 -6.03 28.82
CA VAL A 273 18.31 -5.64 28.06
C VAL A 273 19.36 -5.00 28.98
N GLU A 274 18.95 -4.09 29.86
CA GLU A 274 19.85 -3.46 30.85
C GLU A 274 20.52 -4.46 31.79
N ASN A 275 19.84 -5.56 32.14
CA ASN A 275 20.40 -6.62 32.99
C ASN A 275 21.28 -7.63 32.22
N CYS A 276 21.31 -7.58 30.89
CA CYS A 276 22.16 -8.41 30.04
C CYS A 276 23.51 -7.76 29.70
N VAL A 277 23.69 -6.48 30.01
CA VAL A 277 24.93 -5.69 29.87
C VAL A 277 25.68 -5.70 31.20
#